data_AF-A0A1M3FTH2-F1
#
_entry.id   AF-A0A1M3FTH2-F1
#
_cell.length_a   1.000
_cell.length_b   1.000
_cell.length_c   1.000
_cell.angle_alpha   90.00
_cell.angle_beta   90.00
_cell.angle_gamma   90.00
#
_symmetry.space_group_name_H-M   'P 1'
#
loop_
_entity.id
_entity.type
_entity.pdbx_description
1 polymer ?
#
loop_
_entity_poly.entity_id
_entity_poly.type
_entity_poly.pdbx_seq_one_letter_code
_entity_poly.pdbx_strand_id
1 'polypeptide(L)'
;MSYNNQYNGYGNRYGFSPYRSNGWNNGGGGYNRGFNRGGNYRPQQRQQKKHSGCKFGYSNGDQERPHVRGWKFDKTHGMRAFIAGPNKKTKRTTSRSGQTWENWTVKVTGPHGVQLYNALYHHEKKRVYINDLGIVMSPNGGSGGYVGPYFRRKNR
;
A
#
# COMPACT_ATOMS: atom_id res chain seq x y z
N MET A 1 16.44 -55.97 38.44
CA MET A 1 14.98 -55.73 38.48
C MET A 1 14.57 -55.27 37.07
N SER A 2 14.15 -56.15 36.16
CA SER A 2 12.85 -56.83 36.04
C SER A 2 11.70 -55.93 35.51
N TYR A 3 11.41 -56.10 34.21
CA TYR A 3 10.10 -56.17 33.51
C TYR A 3 9.15 -54.94 33.56
N ASN A 4 8.22 -54.65 32.63
CA ASN A 4 7.51 -55.36 31.55
C ASN A 4 6.85 -54.25 30.66
N ASN A 5 6.93 -54.18 29.32
CA ASN A 5 6.33 -54.96 28.24
C ASN A 5 4.82 -54.74 27.98
N GLN A 6 4.47 -54.31 26.76
CA GLN A 6 3.27 -54.61 25.92
C GLN A 6 3.21 -53.55 24.78
N TYR A 7 3.61 -53.78 23.53
CA TYR A 7 3.19 -54.72 22.46
C TYR A 7 1.70 -54.66 22.07
N ASN A 8 1.45 -54.18 20.84
CA ASN A 8 0.58 -54.74 19.77
C ASN A 8 0.17 -53.60 18.80
N GLY A 9 0.14 -53.74 17.47
CA GLY A 9 0.36 -54.87 16.60
C GLY A 9 0.14 -54.47 15.12
N TYR A 10 0.95 -55.09 14.25
CA TYR A 10 0.68 -55.61 12.90
C TYR A 10 -0.53 -55.11 12.09
N GLY A 11 -0.29 -54.75 10.82
CA GLY A 11 -1.39 -54.72 9.83
C GLY A 11 -1.08 -54.08 8.48
N ASN A 12 -0.20 -54.68 7.68
CA ASN A 12 -0.04 -54.38 6.26
C ASN A 12 -1.18 -55.07 5.48
N ARG A 13 -2.10 -54.35 4.79
CA ARG A 13 -3.00 -54.94 3.78
C ARG A 13 -3.36 -53.98 2.64
N TYR A 14 -2.77 -54.31 1.49
CA TYR A 14 -3.25 -54.21 0.11
C TYR A 14 -4.78 -54.08 -0.09
N GLY A 15 -5.16 -53.25 -1.06
CA GLY A 15 -6.50 -53.20 -1.66
C GLY A 15 -6.57 -52.11 -2.73
N PHE A 16 -5.92 -52.32 -3.88
CA PHE A 16 -6.59 -52.71 -5.13
C PHE A 16 -7.45 -51.59 -5.73
N SER A 17 -6.87 -50.88 -6.69
CA SER A 17 -7.57 -50.05 -7.67
C SER A 17 -8.01 -50.93 -8.84
N PRO A 18 -9.32 -51.01 -9.16
CA PRO A 18 -9.76 -51.49 -10.46
C PRO A 18 -10.53 -50.42 -11.24
N TYR A 19 -10.10 -50.26 -12.48
CA TYR A 19 -10.71 -49.62 -13.63
C TYR A 19 -12.24 -49.77 -13.75
N ARG A 20 -12.93 -48.66 -14.08
CA ARG A 20 -14.01 -48.54 -15.09
C ARG A 20 -14.00 -47.07 -15.59
N SER A 21 -13.47 -46.71 -16.75
CA SER A 21 -13.91 -47.00 -18.13
C SER A 21 -15.26 -46.37 -18.53
N ASN A 22 -15.16 -45.50 -19.54
CA ASN A 22 -16.15 -45.04 -20.53
C ASN A 22 -17.09 -43.88 -20.20
N GLY A 23 -16.98 -42.85 -21.05
CA GLY A 23 -18.00 -41.83 -21.20
C GLY A 23 -17.57 -40.62 -22.03
N TRP A 24 -16.99 -40.83 -23.22
CA TRP A 24 -17.03 -39.78 -24.25
C TRP A 24 -18.49 -39.53 -24.60
N ASN A 25 -18.97 -38.29 -24.44
CA ASN A 25 -20.09 -37.86 -25.27
C ASN A 25 -20.04 -36.37 -25.59
N ASN A 26 -20.27 -36.16 -26.87
CA ASN A 26 -20.17 -34.97 -27.68
C ASN A 26 -21.54 -34.27 -27.69
N GLY A 27 -21.54 -32.94 -27.83
CA GLY A 27 -22.65 -32.21 -28.46
C GLY A 27 -23.71 -31.61 -27.54
N GLY A 28 -24.13 -30.39 -27.91
CA GLY A 28 -25.50 -29.92 -27.65
C GLY A 28 -25.58 -28.58 -26.93
N GLY A 29 -25.85 -27.51 -27.69
CA GLY A 29 -26.23 -26.23 -27.13
C GLY A 29 -27.55 -26.28 -26.33
N GLY A 30 -27.74 -25.28 -25.48
CA GLY A 30 -28.97 -25.14 -24.71
C GLY A 30 -29.03 -23.80 -23.99
N TYR A 31 -29.77 -22.88 -24.57
CA TYR A 31 -30.13 -21.60 -23.97
C TYR A 31 -31.20 -21.80 -22.89
N ASN A 32 -31.13 -20.93 -21.87
CA ASN A 32 -32.25 -20.27 -21.17
C ASN A 32 -32.78 -20.80 -19.81
N ARG A 33 -32.93 -19.81 -18.91
CA ARG A 33 -33.95 -19.60 -17.86
C ARG A 33 -33.88 -20.41 -16.57
N GLY A 34 -33.60 -19.69 -15.47
CA GLY A 34 -34.52 -19.74 -14.33
C GLY A 34 -33.93 -19.58 -12.93
N PHE A 35 -34.36 -18.50 -12.27
CA PHE A 35 -34.71 -18.42 -10.84
C PHE A 35 -33.63 -18.31 -9.75
N ASN A 36 -33.42 -17.04 -9.36
CA ASN A 36 -33.38 -16.53 -7.97
C ASN A 36 -33.40 -17.58 -6.84
N ARG A 37 -32.29 -17.71 -6.12
CA ARG A 37 -32.28 -18.07 -4.70
C ARG A 37 -31.46 -17.04 -3.93
N GLY A 38 -32.17 -16.28 -3.10
CA GLY A 38 -31.62 -15.22 -2.27
C GLY A 38 -30.51 -15.70 -1.35
N GLY A 39 -29.35 -15.10 -1.52
CA GLY A 39 -28.38 -14.93 -0.44
C GLY A 39 -28.54 -13.52 0.06
N ASN A 40 -28.92 -13.38 1.33
CA ASN A 40 -29.02 -12.12 2.07
C ASN A 40 -27.60 -11.51 2.22
N TYR A 41 -27.03 -11.00 1.13
CA TYR A 41 -25.79 -10.23 1.15
C TYR A 41 -26.12 -8.87 1.73
N ARG A 42 -26.04 -8.76 3.06
CA ARG A 42 -25.74 -7.47 3.69
C ARG A 42 -24.60 -6.85 2.87
N PRO A 43 -24.72 -5.61 2.34
CA PRO A 43 -23.61 -4.98 1.67
C PRO A 43 -22.53 -4.78 2.74
N GLN A 44 -21.63 -5.75 2.83
CA GLN A 44 -20.40 -5.66 3.58
C GLN A 44 -19.74 -4.39 3.07
N GLN A 45 -19.83 -3.31 3.87
CA GLN A 45 -19.43 -1.97 3.49
C GLN A 45 -18.03 -2.07 2.91
N ARG A 46 -17.92 -2.02 1.57
CA ARG A 46 -16.67 -2.18 0.87
C ARG A 46 -15.80 -1.02 1.31
N GLN A 47 -14.84 -1.29 2.20
CA GLN A 47 -13.92 -0.28 2.69
C GLN A 47 -13.30 0.39 1.46
N GLN A 48 -13.53 1.69 1.32
CA GLN A 48 -12.97 2.43 0.21
C GLN A 48 -11.45 2.33 0.29
N LYS A 49 -10.83 1.83 -0.79
CA LYS A 49 -9.38 1.69 -0.84
C LYS A 49 -8.75 3.09 -0.81
N LYS A 50 -7.71 3.27 0.00
CA LYS A 50 -6.95 4.52 0.01
C LYS A 50 -6.32 4.73 -1.37
N HIS A 51 -6.29 5.98 -1.82
CA HIS A 51 -5.60 6.39 -3.04
C HIS A 51 -4.25 7.07 -2.77
N SER A 52 -3.89 7.25 -1.50
CA SER A 52 -2.57 7.72 -1.10
C SER A 52 -2.24 7.28 0.32
N GLY A 53 -0.95 7.36 0.66
CA GLY A 53 -0.46 7.13 2.01
C GLY A 53 0.86 7.85 2.21
N CYS A 54 1.17 8.19 3.45
CA CYS A 54 2.41 8.89 3.79
C CYS A 54 2.85 8.48 5.20
N LYS A 55 4.16 8.30 5.40
CA LYS A 55 4.77 7.92 6.68
C LYS A 55 6.07 8.68 6.90
N PHE A 56 6.28 9.08 8.14
CA PHE A 56 7.54 9.64 8.62
C PHE A 56 8.43 8.52 9.13
N GLY A 57 9.73 8.62 8.89
CA GLY A 57 10.71 7.66 9.37
C GLY A 57 12.09 8.25 9.49
N TYR A 58 13.02 7.42 9.94
CA TYR A 58 14.45 7.73 10.02
C TYR A 58 15.20 6.71 9.19
N SER A 59 16.32 7.11 8.62
CA SER A 59 17.18 6.18 7.88
C SER A 59 17.68 5.08 8.82
N ASN A 60 17.81 3.86 8.32
CA ASN A 60 18.20 2.73 9.16
C ASN A 60 19.56 3.01 9.82
N GLY A 61 19.61 2.92 11.15
CA GLY A 61 20.83 3.16 11.94
C GLY A 61 21.19 4.64 12.15
N ASP A 62 20.41 5.58 11.61
CA ASP A 62 20.67 7.01 11.72
C ASP A 62 19.38 7.76 12.13
N GLN A 63 19.28 8.03 13.44
CA GLN A 63 18.16 8.79 14.02
C GLN A 63 18.21 10.29 13.68
N GLU A 64 19.29 10.78 13.06
CA GLU A 64 19.46 12.19 12.74
C GLU A 64 18.97 12.54 11.33
N ARG A 65 18.78 11.54 10.47
CA ARG A 65 18.34 11.73 9.08
C ARG A 65 16.87 11.35 8.89
N PRO A 66 15.95 12.29 9.20
CA PRO A 66 14.54 12.06 8.96
C PRO A 66 14.26 11.94 7.47
N HIS A 67 13.24 11.16 7.14
CA HIS A 67 12.72 11.07 5.80
C HIS A 67 11.20 10.93 5.82
N VAL A 68 10.55 11.35 4.74
CA VAL A 68 9.13 11.14 4.53
C VAL A 68 8.93 10.28 3.30
N ARG A 69 8.26 9.15 3.45
CA ARG A 69 7.89 8.25 2.35
C ARG A 69 6.40 8.33 2.11
N GLY A 70 5.99 8.33 0.85
CA GLY A 70 4.59 8.31 0.50
C GLY A 70 4.32 7.66 -0.82
N TRP A 71 3.05 7.45 -1.11
CA TRP A 71 2.58 6.98 -2.39
C TRP A 71 1.25 7.66 -2.72
N LYS A 72 0.98 7.80 -4.01
CA LYS A 72 -0.27 8.33 -4.53
C LYS A 72 -0.61 7.62 -5.82
N PHE A 73 -1.87 7.21 -5.95
CA PHE A 73 -2.44 6.73 -7.19
C PHE A 73 -3.41 7.77 -7.74
N ASP A 74 -3.31 8.06 -9.03
CA ASP A 74 -4.36 8.74 -9.78
C ASP A 74 -4.45 8.22 -11.20
N LYS A 75 -5.60 8.46 -11.85
CA LYS A 75 -5.89 7.96 -13.20
C LYS A 75 -4.93 8.51 -14.26
N THR A 76 -4.39 9.71 -14.06
CA THR A 76 -3.57 10.42 -15.05
C THR A 76 -2.11 9.99 -15.01
N HIS A 77 -1.54 9.83 -13.81
CA HIS A 77 -0.11 9.57 -13.63
C HIS A 77 0.19 8.15 -13.13
N GLY A 78 -0.83 7.33 -12.90
CA GLY A 78 -0.69 6.01 -12.30
C GLY A 78 -0.21 6.07 -10.85
N MET A 79 0.47 5.00 -10.41
CA MET A 79 1.06 4.92 -9.07
C MET A 79 2.39 5.66 -9.03
N ARG A 80 2.51 6.63 -8.14
CA ARG A 80 3.76 7.35 -7.83
C ARG A 80 4.18 7.09 -6.40
N ALA A 81 5.45 6.77 -6.21
CA ALA A 81 6.10 6.69 -4.92
C ALA A 81 7.01 7.91 -4.69
N PHE A 82 7.06 8.37 -3.45
CA PHE A 82 7.75 9.58 -3.04
C PHE A 82 8.69 9.23 -1.89
N ILE A 83 9.93 9.70 -1.97
CA ILE A 83 10.89 9.67 -0.86
C ILE A 83 11.51 11.05 -0.74
N ALA A 84 11.20 11.74 0.35
CA ALA A 84 11.69 13.07 0.67
C ALA A 84 12.69 12.99 1.82
N GLY A 85 13.78 13.75 1.72
CA GLY A 85 14.77 13.86 2.79
C GLY A 85 15.61 15.12 2.68
N PRO A 86 16.35 15.46 3.75
CA PRO A 86 17.23 16.63 3.76
C PRO A 86 18.39 16.46 2.77
N ASN A 87 18.77 17.57 2.14
CA ASN A 87 20.00 17.70 1.37
C ASN A 87 21.23 17.76 2.27
N LYS A 88 22.41 17.40 1.74
CA LYS A 88 23.69 17.41 2.48
C LYS A 88 24.02 18.75 3.16
N LYS A 89 23.51 19.87 2.64
CA LYS A 89 23.76 21.24 3.17
C LYS A 89 22.45 21.94 3.56
N THR A 90 21.45 21.18 4.00
CA THR A 90 20.16 21.76 4.42
C THR A 90 20.38 22.69 5.60
N LYS A 91 19.90 23.92 5.47
CA LYS A 91 19.84 24.89 6.57
C LYS A 91 18.40 25.03 7.03
N ARG A 92 18.21 25.15 8.33
CA ARG A 92 16.94 25.57 8.91
C ARG A 92 16.78 27.06 8.73
N THR A 93 15.60 27.48 8.31
CA THR A 93 15.24 28.89 8.18
C THR A 93 13.94 29.13 8.92
N THR A 94 13.96 30.08 9.84
CA THR A 94 12.76 30.49 10.57
C THR A 94 12.09 31.62 9.81
N SER A 95 10.82 31.43 9.46
CA SER A 95 10.00 32.46 8.84
C SER A 95 9.61 33.54 9.86
N ARG A 96 9.15 34.70 9.37
CA ARG A 96 8.68 35.81 10.21
C ARG A 96 7.56 35.42 11.19
N SER A 97 6.76 34.41 10.86
CA SER A 97 5.69 33.86 11.71
C SER A 97 6.18 32.82 12.73
N GLY A 98 7.50 32.62 12.85
CA GLY A 98 8.11 31.67 13.78
C GLY A 98 8.13 30.23 13.31
N GLN A 99 7.65 29.91 12.11
CA GLN A 99 7.66 28.54 11.58
C GLN A 99 9.04 28.18 11.02
N THR A 100 9.50 26.96 11.32
CA THR A 100 10.80 26.44 10.88
C THR A 100 10.67 25.64 9.59
N TRP A 101 11.50 26.01 8.61
CA TRP A 101 11.52 25.43 7.28
C TRP A 101 12.89 24.85 6.93
N GLU A 102 12.89 23.78 6.14
CA GLU A 102 14.10 23.15 5.59
C GLU A 102 13.92 22.87 4.10
N ASN A 103 15.00 23.03 3.32
CA ASN A 103 15.03 22.63 1.92
C ASN A 103 15.36 21.14 1.78
N TRP A 104 14.41 20.37 1.25
CA TRP A 104 14.54 18.94 1.03
C TRP A 104 14.50 18.63 -0.46
N THR A 105 14.98 17.44 -0.82
CA THR A 105 14.80 16.88 -2.15
C THR A 105 13.87 15.68 -2.10
N VAL A 106 13.02 15.57 -3.11
CA VAL A 106 12.07 14.47 -3.25
C VAL A 106 12.37 13.68 -4.50
N LYS A 107 12.63 12.38 -4.31
CA LYS A 107 12.65 11.40 -5.38
C LYS A 107 11.23 10.90 -5.64
N VAL A 108 10.75 11.09 -6.86
CA VAL A 108 9.46 10.62 -7.34
C VAL A 108 9.70 9.49 -8.33
N THR A 109 9.19 8.31 -8.03
CA THR A 109 9.23 7.16 -8.93
C THR A 109 7.83 6.86 -9.42
N GLY A 110 7.64 6.78 -10.73
CA GLY A 110 6.36 6.45 -11.35
C GLY A 110 6.52 5.67 -12.66
N PRO A 111 5.44 5.52 -13.46
CA PRO A 111 5.47 4.78 -14.72
C PRO A 111 6.46 5.33 -15.74
N HIS A 112 6.72 6.65 -15.70
CA HIS A 112 7.63 7.34 -16.61
C HIS A 112 9.07 7.42 -16.08
N GLY A 113 9.41 6.67 -15.02
CA GLY A 113 10.73 6.64 -14.43
C GLY A 113 10.88 7.47 -13.16
N VAL A 114 12.11 7.95 -12.93
CA VAL A 114 12.51 8.65 -11.69
C VAL A 114 12.75 10.13 -11.98
N GLN A 115 12.20 10.99 -11.14
CA GLN A 115 12.38 12.44 -11.20
C GLN A 115 12.74 12.98 -9.81
N LEU A 116 13.52 14.06 -9.77
CA LEU A 116 13.88 14.76 -8.54
C LEU A 116 13.23 16.14 -8.53
N TYR A 117 12.66 16.50 -7.38
CA TYR A 117 12.03 17.80 -7.17
C TYR A 117 12.57 18.45 -5.91
N ASN A 118 12.62 19.78 -5.91
CA ASN A 118 12.85 20.55 -4.69
C ASN A 118 11.57 20.57 -3.85
N ALA A 119 11.73 20.58 -2.54
CA ALA A 119 10.62 20.64 -1.61
C ALA A 119 10.95 21.43 -0.35
N LEU A 120 9.91 21.95 0.28
CA LEU A 120 9.98 22.63 1.57
C LEU A 120 9.42 21.72 2.64
N TYR A 121 10.22 21.44 3.66
CA TYR A 121 9.80 20.71 4.85
C TYR A 121 9.45 21.68 5.97
N HIS A 122 8.26 21.51 6.56
CA HIS A 122 7.80 22.26 7.73
C HIS A 122 7.98 21.39 8.97
N HIS A 123 8.84 21.83 9.88
CA HIS A 123 9.35 21.00 10.96
C HIS A 123 8.26 20.62 11.97
N GLU A 124 7.45 21.59 12.39
CA GLU A 124 6.41 21.43 13.41
C GLU A 124 5.26 20.54 12.92
N LYS A 125 4.82 20.75 11.67
CA LYS A 125 3.72 19.97 11.07
C LYS A 125 4.18 18.65 10.47
N LYS A 126 5.50 18.43 10.37
CA LYS A 126 6.13 17.30 9.67
C LYS A 126 5.61 17.13 8.24
N ARG A 127 5.41 18.23 7.50
CA ARG A 127 4.85 18.23 6.13
C ARG A 127 5.91 18.58 5.11
N VAL A 128 5.87 17.91 3.96
CA VAL A 128 6.72 18.24 2.80
C VAL A 128 5.84 18.81 1.70
N TYR A 129 6.18 20.01 1.22
CA TYR A 129 5.50 20.70 0.14
C TYR A 129 6.34 20.62 -1.12
N ILE A 130 5.78 20.06 -2.20
CA ILE A 130 6.43 19.91 -3.49
C ILE A 130 5.74 20.87 -4.46
N ASN A 131 6.25 22.09 -4.52
CA ASN A 131 5.58 23.21 -5.18
C ASN A 131 5.38 22.95 -6.68
N ASP A 132 6.40 22.41 -7.36
CA ASP A 132 6.38 22.12 -8.80
C ASP A 132 5.25 21.14 -9.19
N LEU A 133 4.90 20.24 -8.27
CA LEU A 133 3.83 19.26 -8.46
C LEU A 133 2.49 19.72 -7.86
N GLY A 134 2.47 20.83 -7.12
CA GLY A 134 1.29 21.31 -6.41
C GLY A 134 0.76 20.33 -5.34
N ILE A 135 1.64 19.50 -4.76
CA ILE A 135 1.27 18.45 -3.79
C ILE A 135 1.94 18.64 -2.43
N VAL A 136 1.33 18.07 -1.41
CA VAL A 136 1.83 17.97 -0.04
C VAL A 136 1.86 16.51 0.40
N MET A 137 2.94 16.14 1.09
CA MET A 137 3.08 14.89 1.82
C MET A 137 2.90 15.17 3.31
N SER A 138 1.88 14.56 3.93
CA SER A 138 1.52 14.80 5.33
C SER A 138 1.39 13.47 6.07
N PRO A 139 2.43 13.00 6.77
CA PRO A 139 2.42 11.76 7.57
C PRO A 139 1.36 11.76 8.67
N ASN A 140 1.12 12.91 9.30
CA ASN A 140 0.18 13.05 10.41
C ASN A 140 -1.21 13.54 9.95
N GLY A 141 -1.50 13.45 8.64
CA GLY A 141 -2.77 13.94 8.09
C GLY A 141 -3.80 12.82 7.86
N GLY A 142 -5.06 13.08 8.19
CA GLY A 142 -6.17 12.14 7.93
C GLY A 142 -6.01 10.80 8.66
N SER A 143 -6.51 9.71 8.06
CA SER A 143 -6.46 8.34 8.62
C SER A 143 -5.10 7.65 8.38
N GLY A 144 -4.03 8.19 8.95
CA GLY A 144 -2.68 7.59 8.87
C GLY A 144 -1.84 8.07 7.68
N GLY A 145 -1.91 9.36 7.38
CA GLY A 145 -1.06 10.03 6.41
C GLY A 145 -1.58 9.97 4.97
N TYR A 146 -1.27 11.02 4.20
CA TYR A 146 -1.69 11.15 2.80
C TYR A 146 -0.67 11.90 1.95
N VAL A 147 -0.80 11.73 0.63
CA VAL A 147 -0.16 12.58 -0.39
C VAL A 147 -1.27 13.14 -1.27
N GLY A 148 -1.38 14.46 -1.32
CA GLY A 148 -2.54 15.12 -1.95
C GLY A 148 -2.23 16.53 -2.42
N PRO A 149 -3.19 17.23 -3.03
CA PRO A 149 -2.99 18.60 -3.49
C PRO A 149 -2.68 19.53 -2.30
N TYR A 150 -1.69 20.41 -2.47
CA TYR A 150 -1.32 21.39 -1.46
C TYR A 150 -2.40 22.47 -1.29
N PHE A 151 -2.95 22.96 -2.41
CA PHE A 151 -4.07 23.88 -2.41
C PHE A 151 -5.37 23.12 -2.63
N ARG A 152 -6.37 23.40 -1.79
CA ARG A 152 -7.74 22.98 -2.07
C ARG A 152 -8.19 23.81 -3.29
N ARG A 153 -8.34 23.18 -4.45
CA ARG A 153 -8.99 23.85 -5.61
C ARG A 153 -10.33 24.36 -5.10
N LYS A 154 -10.53 25.69 -5.06
CA LYS A 154 -11.89 26.24 -4.99
C LYS A 154 -12.59 25.70 -6.23
N ASN A 155 -13.70 24.98 -6.04
CA ASN A 155 -14.55 24.57 -7.16
C ASN A 155 -14.84 25.84 -7.97
N ARG A 156 -14.40 25.85 -9.23
CA ARG A 156 -14.84 26.82 -10.23
C ARG A 156 -16.04 26.20 -10.92
#